data_AF-F3CEY3-F1
#
_entry.id   AF-F3CEY3-F1
#
_cell.length_a   1.000
_cell.length_b   1.000
_cell.length_c   1.000
_cell.angle_alpha   90.00
_cell.angle_beta   90.00
_cell.angle_gamma   90.00
#
_symmetry.space_group_name_H-M   'P 1'
#
loop_
_entity.id
_entity.type
_entity.pdbx_description
1 polymer ?
#
loop_
_entity_poly.entity_id
_entity_poly.type
_entity_poly.pdbx_seq_one_letter_code
_entity_poly.pdbx_strand_id
1 'polypeptide(L)'
;VFCSESDWKRAYAEINDFEEQLTDAGIVVVKFWLAIDQQTQLERFQEREKIPFKRYKITEDDWRNRKKWPDYRQAVGDMVDRTSTEIAPWTLIEANDKRWARVKVLRTINEALEKAFGKDKKK
;
A
#
# COMPACT_ATOMS: atom_id res chain seq x y z
N VAL A 1 -18.34 -0.23 11.88
CA VAL A 1 -17.65 -1.07 10.88
C VAL A 1 -18.49 -1.01 9.61
N PHE A 2 -17.90 -0.95 8.43
CA PHE A 2 -18.63 -0.72 7.17
C PHE A 2 -19.12 -2.02 6.50
N CYS A 3 -18.66 -3.18 6.97
CA CYS A 3 -19.01 -4.50 6.48
C CYS A 3 -18.95 -5.52 7.63
N SER A 4 -19.49 -6.72 7.42
CA SER A 4 -19.40 -7.82 8.39
C SER A 4 -18.00 -8.43 8.42
N GLU A 5 -17.65 -9.13 9.50
CA GLU A 5 -16.35 -9.80 9.62
C GLU A 5 -16.13 -10.87 8.55
N SER A 6 -17.19 -11.61 8.23
CA SER A 6 -17.17 -12.61 7.16
C SER A 6 -16.91 -12.00 5.79
N ASP A 7 -17.45 -10.80 5.52
CA ASP A 7 -17.32 -10.18 4.20
C ASP A 7 -15.88 -9.74 3.91
N TRP A 8 -15.22 -9.02 4.83
CA TRP A 8 -13.86 -8.55 4.57
C TRP A 8 -12.82 -9.68 4.65
N LYS A 9 -13.08 -10.74 5.43
CA LYS A 9 -12.20 -11.92 5.44
C LYS A 9 -12.26 -12.70 4.13
N ARG A 10 -13.45 -12.84 3.52
CA ARG A 10 -13.61 -13.47 2.19
C ARG A 10 -12.86 -12.67 1.12
N ALA A 11 -12.86 -11.34 1.22
CA ALA A 11 -12.24 -10.46 0.24
C ALA A 11 -10.73 -10.75 0.03
N TYR A 12 -10.00 -11.32 0.99
CA TYR A 12 -8.59 -11.66 0.77
C TYR A 12 -8.39 -12.73 -0.32
N ALA A 13 -9.25 -13.75 -0.36
CA ALA A 13 -9.20 -14.75 -1.42
C ALA A 13 -9.57 -14.12 -2.76
N GLU A 14 -10.64 -13.32 -2.79
CA GLU A 14 -11.09 -12.61 -3.99
C GLU A 14 -10.01 -11.64 -4.53
N ILE A 15 -9.25 -10.98 -3.66
CA ILE A 15 -8.11 -10.14 -4.05
C ILE A 15 -7.03 -10.98 -4.73
N ASN A 16 -6.67 -12.13 -4.15
CA ASN A 16 -5.63 -12.99 -4.73
C ASN A 16 -6.06 -13.56 -6.09
N ASP A 17 -7.30 -14.03 -6.21
CA ASP A 17 -7.85 -14.53 -7.47
C ASP A 17 -7.87 -13.43 -8.53
N PHE A 18 -8.18 -12.19 -8.15
CA PHE A 18 -8.16 -11.04 -9.05
C PHE A 18 -6.72 -10.71 -9.50
N GLU A 19 -5.75 -10.72 -8.59
CA GLU A 19 -4.35 -10.49 -8.93
C GLU A 19 -3.78 -11.57 -9.85
N GLU A 20 -4.20 -12.84 -9.68
CA GLU A 20 -3.88 -13.94 -10.57
C GLU A 20 -4.44 -13.71 -11.98
N GLN A 21 -5.73 -13.36 -12.09
CA GLN A 21 -6.33 -13.03 -13.39
C GLN A 21 -5.62 -11.88 -14.12
N LEU A 22 -5.19 -10.84 -13.39
CA LEU A 22 -4.41 -9.75 -13.98
C LEU A 22 -3.05 -10.26 -14.51
N THR A 23 -2.37 -11.09 -13.72
CA THR A 23 -1.06 -11.62 -14.07
C THR A 23 -1.14 -12.57 -15.28
N ASP A 24 -2.18 -13.41 -15.34
CA ASP A 24 -2.46 -14.29 -16.47
C ASP A 24 -2.79 -13.52 -17.75
N ALA A 25 -3.43 -12.35 -17.63
CA ALA A 25 -3.65 -11.43 -18.74
C ALA A 25 -2.38 -10.66 -19.18
N GLY A 26 -1.22 -10.92 -18.56
CA GLY A 26 0.05 -10.29 -18.87
C GLY A 26 0.26 -8.92 -18.22
N ILE A 27 -0.54 -8.56 -17.22
CA ILE A 27 -0.41 -7.29 -16.51
C ILE A 27 0.65 -7.43 -15.41
N VAL A 28 1.57 -6.46 -15.34
CA VAL A 28 2.57 -6.40 -14.27
C VAL A 28 1.95 -5.74 -13.03
N VAL A 29 1.68 -6.53 -12.00
CA VAL A 29 1.13 -6.04 -10.73
C VAL A 29 2.26 -5.71 -9.75
N VAL A 30 2.28 -4.48 -9.23
CA VAL A 30 3.24 -4.05 -8.20
C VAL A 30 2.50 -3.34 -7.08
N LYS A 31 2.61 -3.87 -5.85
CA LYS A 31 1.87 -3.38 -4.68
C LYS A 31 2.82 -2.72 -3.68
N PHE A 32 2.43 -1.57 -3.14
CA PHE A 32 3.26 -0.77 -2.25
C PHE A 32 2.54 -0.43 -0.96
N TRP A 33 3.12 -0.82 0.18
CA TRP A 33 2.71 -0.30 1.48
C TRP A 33 3.70 0.76 1.95
N LEU A 34 3.24 2.01 2.05
CA LEU A 34 4.06 3.14 2.49
C LEU A 34 4.00 3.25 4.02
N ALA A 35 4.91 2.58 4.70
CA ALA A 35 4.98 2.58 6.14
C ALA A 35 5.58 3.89 6.67
N ILE A 36 4.83 4.56 7.53
CA ILE A 36 5.32 5.67 8.35
C ILE A 36 5.14 5.32 9.82
N ASP A 37 5.95 5.93 10.68
CA ASP A 37 5.71 5.83 12.11
C ASP A 37 4.59 6.77 12.58
N GLN A 38 4.12 6.52 13.80
CA GLN A 38 3.00 7.26 14.38
C GLN A 38 3.37 8.74 14.60
N GLN A 39 4.64 9.06 14.87
CA GLN A 39 5.09 10.42 15.15
C GLN A 39 5.14 11.27 13.86
N THR A 40 5.74 10.72 12.82
CA THR A 40 5.80 11.27 11.45
C THR A 40 4.40 11.52 10.90
N GLN A 41 3.43 10.64 11.17
CA GLN A 41 2.04 10.87 10.79
C GLN A 41 1.48 12.13 11.47
N LEU A 42 1.72 12.32 12.77
CA LEU A 42 1.24 13.49 13.52
C LEU A 42 1.83 14.79 13.01
N GLU A 43 3.15 14.81 12.82
CA GLU A 43 3.87 15.98 12.31
C GLU A 43 3.33 16.39 10.94
N ARG A 44 3.07 15.42 10.07
CA ARG A 44 2.47 15.67 8.75
C ARG A 44 1.04 16.20 8.85
N PHE A 45 0.26 15.77 9.84
CA PHE A 45 -1.11 16.28 10.05
C PHE A 45 -1.07 17.74 10.52
N GLN A 46 -0.22 18.04 11.51
CA GLN A 46 -0.01 19.41 11.99
C GLN A 46 0.54 20.35 10.91
N GLU A 47 1.46 19.86 10.06
CA GLU A 47 1.97 20.62 8.91
C GLU A 47 0.85 20.96 7.91
N ARG A 48 -0.07 20.02 7.66
CA ARG A 48 -1.20 20.22 6.73
C ARG A 48 -2.21 21.25 7.25
N GLU A 49 -2.45 21.31 8.55
CA GLU A 49 -3.31 22.34 9.16
C GLU A 49 -2.71 23.74 9.04
N LYS A 50 -1.38 23.85 9.17
CA LYS A 50 -0.67 25.14 9.09
C LYS A 50 -0.61 25.70 7.67
N ILE A 51 -0.59 24.83 6.65
CA ILE A 51 -0.42 25.25 5.24
C ILE A 51 -1.79 25.42 4.56
N PRO A 52 -2.22 26.65 4.19
CA PRO A 52 -3.57 26.92 3.71
C PRO A 52 -4.03 26.04 2.55
N PHE A 53 -3.15 25.82 1.56
CA PHE A 53 -3.47 24.99 0.38
C PHE A 53 -3.38 23.48 0.64
N LYS A 54 -2.94 23.02 1.82
CA LYS A 54 -2.93 21.60 2.20
C LYS A 54 -4.05 21.24 3.18
N ARG A 55 -4.77 22.23 3.72
CA ARG A 55 -5.84 22.02 4.72
C ARG A 55 -6.94 21.07 4.25
N TYR A 56 -7.29 21.09 2.96
CA TYR A 56 -8.30 20.19 2.42
C TYR A 56 -7.90 18.69 2.51
N LYS A 57 -6.63 18.37 2.77
CA LYS A 57 -6.10 17.00 2.90
C LYS A 57 -6.15 16.46 4.34
N ILE A 58 -6.79 17.18 5.26
CA ILE A 58 -7.04 16.71 6.61
C ILE A 58 -8.49 16.95 6.98
N THR A 59 -9.11 15.91 7.52
CA THR A 59 -10.51 15.87 7.93
C THR A 59 -10.59 15.37 9.38
N GLU A 60 -11.72 15.55 10.04
CA GLU A 60 -11.93 14.98 11.39
C GLU A 60 -11.79 13.44 11.40
N ASP A 61 -12.10 12.81 10.27
CA ASP A 61 -11.95 11.38 10.06
C ASP A 61 -10.49 10.93 10.14
N ASP A 62 -9.53 11.74 9.65
CA ASP A 62 -8.09 11.44 9.75
C ASP A 62 -7.64 11.38 11.22
N TRP A 63 -8.12 12.31 12.04
CA TRP A 63 -7.85 12.35 13.48
C TRP A 63 -8.50 11.16 14.22
N ARG A 64 -9.72 10.76 13.81
CA ARG A 64 -10.38 9.55 14.33
C ARG A 64 -9.62 8.29 13.95
N ASN A 65 -9.16 8.17 12.70
CA ASN A 65 -8.42 7.01 12.21
C ASN A 65 -7.06 6.87 12.91
N ARG A 66 -6.40 7.99 13.20
CA ARG A 66 -5.16 8.00 13.98
C ARG A 66 -5.33 7.38 15.37
N LYS A 67 -6.46 7.62 16.06
CA LYS A 67 -6.75 7.00 17.36
C LYS A 67 -6.84 5.47 17.28
N LYS A 68 -7.15 4.93 16.10
CA LYS A 68 -7.23 3.50 15.79
C LYS A 68 -5.94 2.93 15.21
N TRP A 69 -4.79 3.56 15.48
CA TRP A 69 -3.50 3.11 14.98
C TRP A 69 -3.22 1.61 15.22
N PRO A 70 -3.49 1.04 16.42
CA PRO A 70 -3.29 -0.39 16.65
C PRO A 70 -4.15 -1.26 15.71
N ASP A 71 -5.42 -0.91 15.53
CA ASP A 71 -6.34 -1.65 14.65
C ASP A 71 -5.88 -1.59 13.19
N TYR A 72 -5.46 -0.42 12.72
CA TYR A 72 -4.90 -0.27 11.36
C TYR A 72 -3.61 -1.05 11.18
N ARG A 73 -2.72 -1.05 12.18
CA ARG A 73 -1.49 -1.85 12.13
C ARG A 73 -1.81 -3.34 11.98
N GLN A 74 -2.78 -3.84 12.75
CA GLN A 74 -3.20 -5.24 12.65
C GLN A 74 -3.82 -5.54 11.29
N ALA A 75 -4.77 -4.72 10.84
CA ALA A 75 -5.43 -4.91 9.54
C ALA A 75 -4.45 -4.92 8.36
N VAL A 76 -3.41 -4.08 8.42
CA VAL A 76 -2.34 -4.04 7.41
C VAL A 76 -1.47 -5.29 7.49
N GLY A 77 -1.16 -5.76 8.70
CA GLY A 77 -0.46 -7.03 8.90
C GLY A 77 -1.22 -8.19 8.26
N ASP A 78 -2.52 -8.32 8.58
CA ASP A 78 -3.40 -9.35 8.02
C ASP A 78 -3.50 -9.25 6.48
N MET A 79 -3.62 -8.03 5.95
CA MET A 79 -3.67 -7.80 4.50
C MET A 79 -2.37 -8.23 3.82
N VAL A 80 -1.21 -7.82 4.32
CA VAL A 80 0.08 -8.17 3.72
C VAL A 80 0.33 -9.68 3.83
N ASP A 81 0.05 -10.28 4.98
CA ASP A 81 0.24 -11.71 5.21
C ASP A 81 -0.63 -12.57 4.27
N ARG A 82 -1.90 -12.20 4.08
CA ARG A 82 -2.86 -12.98 3.29
C ARG A 82 -2.82 -12.71 1.79
N THR A 83 -2.29 -11.56 1.38
CA THR A 83 -2.30 -11.15 -0.03
C THR A 83 -0.92 -10.91 -0.64
N SER A 84 0.17 -11.08 0.10
CA SER A 84 1.51 -11.06 -0.50
C SER A 84 1.84 -12.42 -1.10
N THR A 85 1.42 -12.64 -2.34
CA THR A 85 1.66 -13.87 -3.10
C THR A 85 2.99 -13.82 -3.84
N GLU A 86 3.46 -14.96 -4.35
CA GLU A 86 4.67 -15.02 -5.19
C GLU A 86 4.50 -14.25 -6.50
N ILE A 87 3.29 -14.28 -7.08
CA ILE A 87 2.98 -13.61 -8.34
C ILE A 87 2.77 -12.10 -8.18
N ALA A 88 2.27 -11.66 -7.02
CA ALA A 88 1.98 -10.27 -6.71
C ALA A 88 2.42 -9.93 -5.27
N PRO A 89 3.74 -9.79 -5.01
CA PRO A 89 4.24 -9.52 -3.67
C PRO A 89 3.99 -8.07 -3.23
N TRP A 90 3.81 -7.86 -1.93
CA TRP A 90 3.81 -6.52 -1.34
C TRP A 90 5.22 -5.99 -1.15
N THR A 91 5.47 -4.76 -1.58
CA THR A 91 6.72 -4.03 -1.30
C THR A 91 6.51 -3.06 -0.15
N LEU A 92 7.22 -3.28 0.96
CA LEU A 92 7.24 -2.35 2.09
C LEU A 92 8.19 -1.17 1.81
N ILE A 93 7.66 0.05 1.87
CA ILE A 93 8.40 1.27 1.63
C ILE A 93 8.51 2.06 2.93
N GLU A 94 9.73 2.35 3.37
CA GLU A 94 10.02 3.20 4.52
C GLU A 94 9.74 4.65 4.15
N ALA A 95 8.50 5.09 4.36
CA ALA A 95 7.96 6.31 3.81
C ALA A 95 8.11 7.54 4.72
N ASN A 96 8.91 7.44 5.79
CA ASN A 96 9.22 8.56 6.68
C ASN A 96 9.90 9.71 5.92
N ASP A 97 10.89 9.40 5.07
CA ASP A 97 11.43 10.32 4.08
C ASP A 97 10.69 10.17 2.74
N LYS A 98 10.03 11.24 2.30
CA LYS A 98 9.27 11.27 1.03
C LYS A 98 10.15 11.12 -0.20
N ARG A 99 11.38 11.66 -0.19
CA ARG A 99 12.31 11.58 -1.33
C ARG A 99 12.81 10.14 -1.48
N TRP A 100 13.23 9.53 -0.37
CA TRP A 100 13.64 8.13 -0.34
C TRP A 100 12.51 7.21 -0.84
N ALA A 101 11.31 7.38 -0.29
CA ALA A 101 10.15 6.58 -0.67
C ALA A 101 9.87 6.63 -2.18
N ARG A 102 9.93 7.82 -2.78
CA ARG A 102 9.72 8.00 -4.22
C ARG A 102 10.77 7.27 -5.05
N VAL A 103 12.05 7.39 -4.66
CA VAL A 103 13.15 6.72 -5.37
C VAL A 103 12.99 5.20 -5.26
N LYS A 104 12.69 4.67 -4.07
CA LYS A 104 12.49 3.23 -3.86
C LYS A 104 11.34 2.70 -4.72
N VAL A 105 10.19 3.39 -4.73
CA VAL A 105 9.03 3.01 -5.57
C VAL A 105 9.41 2.98 -7.05
N LEU A 106 10.06 4.03 -7.57
CA LEU A 106 10.45 4.09 -8.98
C LEU A 106 11.44 2.98 -9.33
N ARG A 107 12.39 2.67 -8.46
CA ARG A 107 13.33 1.56 -8.65
C ARG A 107 12.60 0.21 -8.70
N THR A 108 11.69 -0.05 -7.76
CA THR A 108 10.91 -1.29 -7.74
C THR A 108 10.06 -1.45 -9.01
N ILE A 109 9.45 -0.36 -9.50
CA ILE A 109 8.72 -0.38 -10.78
C ILE A 109 9.66 -0.74 -11.93
N ASN A 110 10.82 -0.09 -12.04
CA ASN A 110 11.79 -0.38 -13.10
C ASN A 110 12.25 -1.84 -13.05
N GLU A 111 12.59 -2.36 -11.88
CA GLU A 111 12.99 -3.76 -11.70
C GLU A 111 11.87 -4.73 -12.09
N ALA A 112 10.61 -4.42 -11.79
CA ALA A 112 9.46 -5.23 -12.19
C ALA A 112 9.27 -5.24 -13.71
N LEU A 113 9.37 -4.08 -14.35
CA LEU A 113 9.27 -3.94 -15.81
C LEU A 113 10.44 -4.64 -16.53
N GLU A 114 11.67 -4.47 -16.05
CA GLU A 114 12.84 -5.15 -16.61
C GLU A 114 12.70 -6.68 -16.53
N LYS A 115 12.17 -7.22 -15.42
CA LYS A 115 11.88 -8.65 -15.29
C LYS A 115 10.78 -9.10 -16.24
N ALA A 116 9.73 -8.30 -16.42
CA ALA A 116 8.63 -8.61 -17.33
C ALA A 116 9.11 -8.66 -18.79
N PHE A 117 9.75 -7.60 -19.29
CA PHE A 117 10.24 -7.52 -20.67
C PHE A 117 11.52 -8.34 -20.93
N GLY A 118 12.30 -8.63 -19.89
CA GLY A 118 13.47 -9.50 -19.98
C GLY A 118 13.12 -10.97 -20.21
N LYS A 119 11.91 -11.41 -19.81
CA LYS A 119 11.40 -12.75 -20.10
C LYS A 119 11.10 -12.94 -21.60
N ASP A 120 10.68 -11.88 -22.29
CA ASP A 120 10.33 -11.94 -23.72
C ASP A 120 11.55 -12.18 -24.64
N LYS A 121 12.77 -11.81 -24.21
CA LYS A 121 14.00 -12.04 -25.00
C LYS A 121 14.55 -13.47 -24.92
N LYS A 122 13.97 -14.34 -24.09
CA LYS A 122 14.43 -15.72 -23.86
C LYS A 122 13.50 -16.80 -24.41
N LYS A 123 12.39 -16.42 -25.06
CA LYS A 123 11.56 -17.31 -25.89
C LYS A 123 11.98 -17.17 -27.34
#